data_AF-A0A246GFC7-F1
#
_entry.id   AF-A0A246GFC7-F1
#
_cell.length_a   1.000
_cell.length_b   1.000
_cell.length_c   1.000
_cell.angle_alpha   90.00
_cell.angle_beta   90.00
_cell.angle_gamma   90.00
#
_symmetry.space_group_name_H-M   'P 1'
#
loop_
_entity.id
_entity.type
_entity.pdbx_description
1 polymer ?
#
loop_
_entity_poly.entity_id
_entity_poly.type
_entity_poly.pdbx_seq_one_letter_code
_entity_poly.pdbx_strand_id
1 'polypeptide(L)'
;MNKIIIIPLAITILQFLGSIHLLYTHKYGDAQIPKSFIELHIWAIISIFVLILSYFLYFNAKERINLWLIPIGFSTLTILLLIVCYIIMAIYKYK
;
A
#
# COMPACT_ATOMS: atom_id res chain seq x y z
N MET A 1 6.84 -25.24 -8.45
CA MET A 1 7.18 -23.80 -8.34
C MET A 1 7.10 -23.42 -6.86
N ASN A 2 8.22 -23.02 -6.24
CA ASN A 2 8.30 -22.84 -4.78
C ASN A 2 7.24 -21.85 -4.28
N LYS A 3 6.35 -22.29 -3.37
CA LYS A 3 5.31 -21.45 -2.73
C LYS A 3 5.89 -20.14 -2.15
N ILE A 4 7.16 -20.17 -1.77
CA ILE A 4 7.93 -19.05 -1.21
C ILE A 4 8.06 -17.87 -2.20
N ILE A 5 8.01 -18.13 -3.52
CA ILE A 5 8.08 -17.11 -4.57
C ILE A 5 6.68 -16.58 -4.94
N ILE A 6 5.68 -17.46 -4.89
CA ILE A 6 4.31 -17.13 -5.35
C ILE A 6 3.65 -16.09 -4.46
N ILE A 7 3.85 -16.18 -3.14
CA ILE A 7 3.24 -15.26 -2.16
C ILE A 7 3.65 -13.79 -2.39
N PRO A 8 4.95 -13.41 -2.38
CA PRO A 8 5.34 -12.02 -2.59
C PRO A 8 4.93 -11.50 -3.97
N LEU A 9 4.93 -12.37 -5.00
CA LEU A 9 4.49 -12.01 -6.34
C LEU A 9 2.99 -11.68 -6.39
N ALA A 10 2.15 -12.54 -5.80
CA ALA A 10 0.70 -12.33 -5.77
C ALA A 10 0.33 -11.04 -5.02
N ILE A 11 1.00 -10.79 -3.88
CA ILE A 11 0.81 -9.55 -3.10
C ILE A 11 1.18 -8.34 -3.95
N THR A 12 2.31 -8.40 -4.65
CA THR A 12 2.77 -7.30 -5.53
C THR A 12 1.75 -6.97 -6.62
N ILE A 13 1.20 -7.99 -7.29
CA ILE A 13 0.20 -7.81 -8.35
C ILE A 13 -1.07 -7.16 -7.77
N LEU A 14 -1.53 -7.62 -6.60
CA LEU A 14 -2.68 -7.03 -5.90
C LEU A 14 -2.44 -5.57 -5.52
N GLN A 15 -1.27 -5.24 -4.97
CA GLN A 15 -0.91 -3.87 -4.62
C GLN A 15 -0.85 -2.96 -5.86
N PHE A 16 -0.32 -3.48 -6.96
CA PHE A 16 -0.25 -2.76 -8.23
C PHE A 16 -1.65 -2.47 -8.79
N LEU A 17 -2.52 -3.48 -8.85
CA LEU A 17 -3.90 -3.32 -9.31
C LEU A 17 -4.69 -2.34 -8.45
N GLY A 18 -4.58 -2.42 -7.12
CA GLY A 18 -5.25 -1.48 -6.23
C GLY A 18 -4.69 -0.07 -6.34
N SER A 19 -3.39 0.10 -6.61
CA SER A 19 -2.79 1.42 -6.88
C SER A 19 -3.33 2.04 -8.17
N ILE A 20 -3.48 1.24 -9.24
CA ILE A 20 -4.12 1.67 -10.47
C ILE A 20 -5.57 2.06 -10.22
N HIS A 21 -6.30 1.25 -9.45
CA HIS A 21 -7.69 1.55 -9.10
C HIS A 21 -7.82 2.85 -8.31
N LEU A 22 -6.95 3.07 -7.32
CA LEU A 22 -6.90 4.31 -6.54
C LEU A 22 -6.64 5.53 -7.44
N LEU A 23 -5.69 5.42 -8.38
CA LEU A 23 -5.41 6.48 -9.35
C LEU A 23 -6.59 6.74 -10.28
N TYR A 24 -7.28 5.69 -10.70
CA TYR A 24 -8.49 5.79 -11.50
C TYR A 24 -9.61 6.50 -10.72
N THR A 25 -9.86 6.11 -9.47
CA THR A 25 -10.85 6.78 -8.60
C THR A 25 -10.47 8.22 -8.31
N HIS A 26 -9.18 8.53 -8.17
CA HIS A 26 -8.74 9.92 -7.99
C HIS A 26 -9.00 10.78 -9.23
N LYS A 27 -8.79 10.25 -10.44
CA LYS A 27 -8.96 11.00 -11.70
C LYS A 27 -10.42 11.10 -12.17
N TYR A 28 -11.19 10.03 -12.01
CA TYR A 28 -12.52 9.90 -12.60
C TYR A 28 -13.63 9.77 -11.56
N GLY A 29 -13.28 9.73 -10.27
CA GLY A 29 -14.24 9.67 -9.18
C GLY A 29 -14.97 11.01 -8.98
N ASP A 30 -16.20 10.89 -8.53
CA ASP A 30 -17.07 12.02 -8.27
C ASP A 30 -16.56 12.89 -7.10
N ALA A 31 -16.63 14.22 -7.24
CA ALA A 31 -16.00 15.16 -6.30
C ALA A 31 -16.78 15.36 -4.99
N GLN A 32 -18.04 14.91 -4.92
CA GLN A 32 -18.90 15.11 -3.76
C GLN A 32 -18.43 14.37 -2.50
N ILE A 33 -17.81 13.20 -2.66
CA ILE A 33 -17.24 12.40 -1.57
C ILE A 33 -15.78 12.16 -1.94
N PRO A 34 -14.81 12.38 -1.04
CA PRO A 34 -13.41 12.10 -1.31
C PRO A 34 -13.15 10.58 -1.29
N LYS A 35 -13.78 9.84 -2.22
CA LYS A 35 -13.74 8.37 -2.33
C LYS A 35 -12.30 7.88 -2.44
N SER A 36 -11.48 8.57 -3.22
CA SER A 36 -10.05 8.27 -3.34
C SER A 36 -9.29 8.39 -2.01
N PHE A 37 -9.69 9.30 -1.11
CA PHE A 37 -9.07 9.42 0.20
C PHE A 37 -9.49 8.30 1.16
N ILE A 38 -10.76 7.86 1.07
CA ILE A 38 -11.27 6.70 1.82
C ILE A 38 -10.61 5.41 1.33
N GLU A 39 -10.49 5.24 0.01
CA GLU A 39 -9.79 4.11 -0.59
C GLU A 39 -8.32 4.08 -0.18
N LEU A 40 -7.64 5.24 -0.15
CA LEU A 40 -6.26 5.33 0.33
C LEU A 40 -6.11 4.87 1.79
N HIS A 41 -7.09 5.16 2.66
CA HIS A 41 -7.10 4.64 4.03
C HIS A 41 -7.20 3.12 4.09
N ILE A 42 -8.16 2.56 3.36
CA ILE A 42 -8.35 1.11 3.27
C ILE A 42 -7.05 0.46 2.75
N TRP A 43 -6.44 1.07 1.74
CA TRP A 43 -5.19 0.58 1.15
C TRP A 43 -4.00 0.68 2.10
N ALA A 44 -3.92 1.74 2.90
CA ALA A 44 -2.90 1.88 3.94
C ALA A 44 -3.06 0.83 5.04
N ILE A 45 -4.29 0.52 5.48
CA ILE A 45 -4.56 -0.55 6.45
C ILE A 45 -4.10 -1.91 5.90
N ILE A 46 -4.47 -2.23 4.64
CA ILE A 46 -4.01 -3.46 3.98
C ILE A 46 -2.48 -3.50 3.90
N SER A 47 -1.84 -2.36 3.59
CA SER A 47 -0.39 -2.23 3.54
C SER A 47 0.28 -2.50 4.90
N ILE A 48 -0.35 -2.13 6.01
CA ILE A 48 0.12 -2.51 7.36
C ILE A 48 0.11 -4.03 7.53
N PHE A 49 -0.95 -4.71 7.11
CA PHE A 49 -1.01 -6.18 7.17
C PHE A 49 0.09 -6.84 6.32
N VAL A 50 0.38 -6.29 5.13
CA VAL A 50 1.48 -6.78 4.28
C VAL A 50 2.83 -6.60 4.98
N LEU A 51 3.07 -5.46 5.64
CA LEU A 51 4.29 -5.23 6.42
C LEU A 51 4.42 -6.22 7.58
N ILE A 52 3.34 -6.47 8.33
CA ILE A 52 3.32 -7.47 9.41
C ILE A 52 3.64 -8.86 8.84
N LEU A 53 3.01 -9.25 7.73
CA LEU A 53 3.27 -10.54 7.11
C LEU A 53 4.73 -10.67 6.64
N SER A 54 5.29 -9.59 6.09
CA SER A 54 6.68 -9.53 5.65
C SER A 54 7.67 -9.66 6.82
N TYR A 55 7.31 -9.20 8.03
CA TYR A 55 8.12 -9.41 9.23
C TYR A 55 8.36 -10.90 9.50
N PHE A 56 7.30 -11.72 9.42
CA PHE A 56 7.41 -13.15 9.66
C PHE A 56 8.04 -13.92 8.48
N LEU A 57 7.69 -13.56 7.24
CA LEU A 57 8.06 -14.33 6.05
C LEU A 57 9.36 -13.88 5.36
N TYR A 58 9.88 -12.69 5.69
CA TYR A 58 11.14 -12.17 5.16
C TYR A 58 12.17 -11.91 6.26
N PHE A 59 11.83 -11.11 7.28
CA PHE A 59 12.80 -10.72 8.30
C PHE A 59 13.14 -11.84 9.29
N ASN A 60 12.16 -12.67 9.64
CA ASN A 60 12.32 -13.81 10.55
C ASN A 60 12.55 -15.16 9.83
N ALA A 61 12.72 -15.15 8.50
CA ALA A 61 12.91 -16.36 7.71
C ALA A 61 14.39 -16.80 7.64
N LYS A 62 14.63 -18.12 7.65
CA LYS A 62 15.97 -18.70 7.47
C LYS A 62 16.57 -18.39 6.11
N GLU A 63 15.74 -18.37 5.07
CA GLU A 63 16.13 -17.97 3.71
C GLU A 63 15.38 -16.70 3.33
N ARG A 64 16.13 -15.63 3.07
CA ARG A 64 15.57 -14.33 2.69
C ARG A 64 15.37 -14.29 1.18
N ILE A 65 14.13 -14.22 0.73
CA ILE A 65 13.82 -13.99 -0.68
C ILE A 65 13.65 -12.50 -0.93
N ASN A 66 14.57 -11.91 -1.68
CA ASN A 66 14.60 -10.47 -1.98
C ASN A 66 13.35 -9.96 -2.72
N LEU A 67 12.54 -10.83 -3.33
CA LEU A 67 11.26 -10.44 -3.92
C LEU A 67 10.28 -9.80 -2.93
N TRP A 68 10.42 -10.07 -1.63
CA TRP A 68 9.61 -9.41 -0.59
C TRP A 68 9.88 -7.91 -0.45
N LEU A 69 11.03 -7.42 -0.93
CA LEU A 69 11.35 -5.99 -0.87
C LEU A 69 10.39 -5.14 -1.69
N ILE A 70 9.84 -5.69 -2.78
CA ILE A 70 8.91 -4.98 -3.66
C ILE A 70 7.57 -4.68 -2.93
N PRO A 71 6.84 -5.68 -2.40
CA PRO A 71 5.60 -5.40 -1.66
C PRO A 71 5.84 -4.64 -0.35
N ILE A 72 7.01 -4.82 0.30
CA ILE A 72 7.39 -3.98 1.45
C ILE A 72 7.48 -2.51 1.02
N GLY A 73 8.24 -2.21 -0.05
CA GLY A 73 8.40 -0.85 -0.56
C GLY A 73 7.07 -0.20 -0.96
N PHE A 74 6.22 -0.94 -1.68
CA PHE A 74 4.86 -0.47 -2.02
C PHE A 74 4.02 -0.13 -0.80
N SER A 75 4.06 -0.99 0.22
CA SER A 75 3.33 -0.78 1.46
C SER A 75 3.81 0.47 2.20
N THR A 76 5.13 0.64 2.32
CA THR A 76 5.73 1.81 2.95
C THR A 76 5.39 3.09 2.20
N LEU A 77 5.48 3.10 0.87
CA LEU A 77 5.11 4.25 0.05
C LEU A 77 3.63 4.63 0.19
N THR A 78 2.74 3.65 0.26
CA THR A 78 1.29 3.89 0.42
C THR A 78 1.00 4.56 1.76
N ILE A 79 1.64 4.11 2.84
CA ILE A 79 1.49 4.71 4.17
C ILE A 79 2.08 6.13 4.20
N LEU A 80 3.27 6.33 3.61
CA LEU A 80 3.88 7.65 3.50
C LEU A 80 3.01 8.63 2.71
N LEU A 81 2.41 8.19 1.60
CA LEU A 81 1.47 9.00 0.83
C LEU A 81 0.30 9.46 1.68
N LEU A 82 -0.30 8.55 2.47
CA LEU A 82 -1.40 8.89 3.37
C LEU A 82 -0.98 9.92 4.43
N ILE A 83 0.20 9.76 5.03
CA ILE A 83 0.76 10.72 6.00
C ILE A 83 0.94 12.11 5.35
N VAL A 84 1.49 12.16 4.13
CA VAL A 84 1.65 13.42 3.39
C VAL A 84 0.30 14.09 3.13
N CYS A 85 -0.71 13.33 2.71
CA CYS A 85 -2.06 13.87 2.53
C CYS A 85 -2.63 14.49 3.82
N TYR A 86 -2.40 13.85 4.96
CA TYR A 86 -2.81 14.39 6.27
C TYR A 86 -2.06 15.66 6.65
N ILE A 87 -0.74 15.72 6.41
CA ILE A 87 0.07 16.92 6.67
C ILE A 87 -0.45 18.08 5.82
N ILE A 88 -0.69 17.86 4.52
CA ILE A 88 -1.23 18.88 3.61
C ILE A 88 -2.59 19.35 4.12
N MET A 89 -3.50 18.42 4.46
CA MET A 89 -4.83 18.76 4.97
C MET A 89 -4.77 19.58 6.27
N ALA A 90 -3.86 19.23 7.18
CA ALA A 90 -3.64 19.98 8.42
C ALA A 90 -3.16 21.40 8.13
N ILE A 91 -2.18 21.57 7.25
CA ILE A 91 -1.65 22.89 6.87
C ILE A 91 -2.76 23.76 6.25
N TYR A 92 -3.56 23.22 5.33
CA TYR A 92 -4.66 23.95 4.70
C TYR A 92 -5.79 24.29 5.66
N LYS A 93 -6.06 23.46 6.68
CA LYS A 93 -7.12 23.73 7.66
C LYS A 93 -6.80 24.93 8.56
N TYR A 94 -5.53 25.17 8.85
CA TYR A 94 -5.08 26.26 9.73
C TYR A 94 -4.52 27.47 8.97
N LYS A 95 -4.74 27.53 7.65
CA LYS A 95 -4.38 28.66 6.78
C LYS A 95 -5.65 29.42 6.39
#